data_AF-A0A2X0KCU2-F1
#
_entry.id   AF-A0A2X0KCU2-F1
#
_cell.length_a   1.000
_cell.length_b   1.000
_cell.length_c   1.000
_cell.angle_alpha   90.00
_cell.angle_beta   90.00
_cell.angle_gamma   90.00
#
_symmetry.space_group_name_H-M   'P 1'
#
loop_
_entity.id
_entity.type
_entity.pdbx_description
1 polymer ?
#
loop_
_entity_poly.entity_id
_entity_poly.type
_entity_poly.pdbx_seq_one_letter_code
_entity_poly.pdbx_strand_id
1 'polypeptide(L)'
;MAPTPALIVCMGTSGCGKSSIGLAVARALGLAFVDGDDLHPASNVVKMSEGHPLTDEDRIPWLLRIRATVSHLTSEEGVQALAHPVPAEADHIHPSDELTSALAHVHPQTIHLGEEMIKRERKAVVVGCSALKRGYRELLSGRKVQLGEDSIIEPEIEADKLETYFIYLHGTRPLLLHRLTSRPGHFFKAPMLDSQLATLEIPTEDEINVKRINLGQGPEQAEEVGIEGISQAAIEVATEWVGPRAQ
;
A
#
# COMPACT_ATOMS: atom_id res chain seq x y z
N MET A 1 -5.14 -23.64 12.66
CA MET A 1 -5.63 -22.91 11.47
C MET A 1 -4.46 -22.10 10.94
N ALA A 2 -4.29 -22.01 9.63
CA ALA A 2 -3.26 -21.14 9.05
C ALA A 2 -3.55 -19.67 9.46
N PRO A 3 -2.51 -18.83 9.67
CA PRO A 3 -2.73 -17.44 10.06
C PRO A 3 -3.43 -16.66 8.94
N THR A 4 -4.31 -15.73 9.32
CA THR A 4 -4.98 -14.83 8.37
C THR A 4 -3.92 -14.06 7.56
N PRO A 5 -4.01 -14.03 6.22
CA PRO A 5 -3.12 -13.23 5.38
C PRO A 5 -3.08 -11.75 5.78
N ALA A 6 -2.02 -11.05 5.41
CA ALA A 6 -1.83 -9.64 5.76
C ALA A 6 -1.71 -8.72 4.54
N LEU A 7 -2.38 -7.57 4.62
CA LEU A 7 -2.15 -6.38 3.80
C LEU A 7 -1.29 -5.39 4.59
N ILE A 8 -0.10 -5.08 4.11
CA ILE A 8 0.77 -4.05 4.71
C ILE A 8 0.72 -2.80 3.85
N VAL A 9 0.17 -1.71 4.36
CA VAL A 9 0.05 -0.44 3.64
C VAL A 9 1.15 0.52 4.05
N CYS A 10 2.05 0.86 3.13
CA CYS A 10 2.96 1.99 3.29
C CYS A 10 2.23 3.28 2.91
N MET A 11 1.87 4.09 3.92
CA MET A 11 0.99 5.26 3.76
C MET A 11 1.64 6.61 4.03
N GLY A 12 0.97 7.66 3.57
CA GLY A 12 1.40 9.06 3.70
C GLY A 12 1.19 9.86 2.41
N THR A 13 1.47 11.16 2.47
CA THR A 13 1.30 12.09 1.35
C THR A 13 2.30 11.83 0.21
N SER A 14 2.14 12.52 -0.92
CA SER A 14 3.14 12.51 -1.98
C SER A 14 4.48 13.04 -1.47
N GLY A 15 5.58 12.41 -1.91
CA GLY A 15 6.93 12.75 -1.45
C GLY A 15 7.39 12.07 -0.16
N CYS A 16 6.51 11.36 0.56
CA CYS A 16 6.90 10.66 1.79
C CYS A 16 7.71 9.36 1.52
N GLY A 17 7.65 8.82 0.30
CA GLY A 17 8.45 7.66 -0.13
C GLY A 17 7.74 6.30 -0.11
N LYS A 18 6.39 6.26 -0.10
CA LYS A 18 5.58 5.03 -0.06
C LYS A 18 6.10 3.91 -0.95
N SER A 19 6.28 4.16 -2.25
CA SER A 19 6.70 3.11 -3.20
C SER A 19 8.13 2.64 -2.94
N SER A 20 9.04 3.55 -2.59
CA SER A 20 10.43 3.21 -2.29
C SER A 20 10.55 2.37 -1.01
N ILE A 21 9.88 2.79 0.07
CA ILE A 21 9.91 2.07 1.34
C ILE A 21 9.12 0.75 1.25
N GLY A 22 7.95 0.76 0.61
CA GLY A 22 7.14 -0.44 0.41
C GLY A 22 7.87 -1.51 -0.41
N LEU A 23 8.56 -1.10 -1.47
CA LEU A 23 9.39 -2.01 -2.26
C LEU A 23 10.58 -2.55 -1.43
N ALA A 24 11.21 -1.73 -0.59
CA ALA A 24 12.29 -2.18 0.29
C ALA A 24 11.80 -3.23 1.30
N VAL A 25 10.64 -3.00 1.93
CA VAL A 25 10.00 -3.97 2.84
C VAL A 25 9.68 -5.27 2.11
N ALA A 26 9.04 -5.18 0.94
CA ALA A 26 8.66 -6.36 0.18
C ALA A 26 9.87 -7.22 -0.22
N ARG A 27 10.94 -6.60 -0.71
CA ARG A 27 12.19 -7.30 -1.07
C ARG A 27 12.88 -7.92 0.14
N ALA A 28 12.93 -7.21 1.26
CA ALA A 28 13.57 -7.70 2.47
C ALA A 28 12.84 -8.92 3.06
N LEU A 29 11.51 -8.97 2.92
CA LEU A 29 10.67 -10.02 3.50
C LEU A 29 10.23 -11.10 2.50
N GLY A 30 10.59 -11.01 1.23
CA GLY A 30 10.15 -12.00 0.23
C GLY A 30 8.65 -11.93 -0.06
N LEU A 31 8.12 -10.71 -0.18
CA LEU A 31 6.70 -10.43 -0.43
C LEU A 31 6.51 -9.78 -1.79
N ALA A 32 5.30 -9.87 -2.34
CA ALA A 32 4.90 -9.04 -3.47
C ALA A 32 4.71 -7.58 -3.04
N PHE A 33 5.11 -6.65 -3.91
CA PHE A 33 4.80 -5.23 -3.80
C PHE A 33 3.83 -4.82 -4.90
N VAL A 34 2.83 -4.00 -4.56
CA VAL A 34 1.92 -3.35 -5.50
C VAL A 34 1.94 -1.84 -5.24
N ASP A 35 2.10 -1.02 -6.28
CA ASP A 35 1.85 0.40 -6.14
C ASP A 35 0.34 0.66 -6.27
N GLY A 36 -0.28 1.14 -5.20
CA GLY A 36 -1.71 1.37 -5.17
C GLY A 36 -2.16 2.43 -6.18
N ASP A 37 -1.28 3.33 -6.61
CA ASP A 37 -1.60 4.32 -7.64
C ASP A 37 -1.94 3.63 -9.00
N ASP A 38 -1.34 2.47 -9.29
CA ASP A 38 -1.59 1.69 -10.51
C ASP A 38 -2.98 1.03 -10.54
N LEU A 39 -3.65 0.96 -9.39
CA LEU A 39 -4.98 0.37 -9.25
C LEU A 39 -6.12 1.39 -9.44
N HIS A 40 -5.81 2.67 -9.63
CA HIS A 40 -6.84 3.68 -9.90
C HIS A 40 -7.64 3.31 -11.18
N PRO A 41 -8.97 3.48 -11.17
CA PRO A 41 -9.75 3.41 -12.40
C PRO A 41 -9.34 4.55 -13.34
N ALA A 42 -9.52 4.34 -14.65
CA ALA A 42 -9.14 5.32 -15.66
C ALA A 42 -9.76 6.71 -15.43
N SER A 43 -11.00 6.76 -14.92
CA SER A 43 -11.67 8.02 -14.54
C SER A 43 -10.90 8.82 -13.50
N ASN A 44 -10.32 8.15 -12.50
CA ASN A 44 -9.52 8.80 -11.45
C ASN A 44 -8.21 9.33 -12.03
N VAL A 45 -7.56 8.55 -12.89
CA VAL A 45 -6.32 8.97 -13.55
C VAL A 45 -6.56 10.21 -14.40
N VAL A 46 -7.63 10.24 -15.20
CA VAL A 46 -8.01 11.42 -16.01
C VAL A 46 -8.25 12.63 -15.11
N LYS A 47 -9.11 12.50 -14.09
CA LYS A 47 -9.44 13.59 -13.16
C LYS A 47 -8.20 14.17 -12.47
N MET A 48 -7.29 13.32 -12.01
CA MET A 48 -6.02 13.76 -11.41
C MET A 48 -5.08 14.41 -12.44
N SER A 49 -5.02 13.90 -13.66
CA SER A 49 -4.19 14.47 -14.74
C SER A 49 -4.62 15.87 -15.16
N GLU A 50 -5.91 16.18 -14.99
CA GLU A 50 -6.49 17.51 -15.19
C GLU A 50 -6.29 18.45 -13.98
N GLY A 51 -5.67 17.96 -12.91
CA GLY A 51 -5.42 18.72 -11.68
C GLY A 51 -6.63 18.80 -10.74
N HIS A 52 -7.68 18.02 -10.98
CA HIS A 52 -8.85 17.97 -10.10
C HIS A 52 -8.62 16.96 -8.96
N PRO A 53 -8.85 17.34 -7.70
CA PRO A 53 -8.75 16.41 -6.58
C PRO A 53 -9.88 15.37 -6.66
N LEU A 54 -9.56 14.13 -6.29
CA LEU A 54 -10.56 13.08 -6.14
C LEU A 54 -11.46 13.35 -4.92
N THR A 55 -12.72 12.92 -4.96
CA THR A 55 -13.68 12.89 -3.84
C THR A 55 -13.61 11.55 -3.09
N ASP A 56 -14.50 11.34 -2.12
CA ASP A 56 -14.61 10.04 -1.45
C ASP A 56 -15.21 8.99 -2.38
N GLU A 57 -16.23 9.37 -3.16
CA GLU A 57 -16.90 8.53 -4.17
C GLU A 57 -15.91 8.03 -5.22
N ASP A 58 -14.99 8.88 -5.66
CA ASP A 58 -13.91 8.49 -6.57
C ASP A 58 -12.99 7.43 -5.95
N ARG A 59 -12.70 7.56 -4.64
CA ARG A 59 -11.70 6.71 -3.95
C ARG A 59 -12.26 5.38 -3.46
N ILE A 60 -13.54 5.29 -3.14
CA ILE A 60 -14.16 4.06 -2.60
C ILE A 60 -13.89 2.83 -3.52
N PRO A 61 -14.17 2.86 -4.84
CA PRO A 61 -13.91 1.72 -5.71
C PRO A 61 -12.43 1.35 -5.77
N TRP A 62 -11.54 2.34 -5.72
CA TRP A 62 -10.09 2.15 -5.72
C TRP A 62 -9.60 1.48 -4.43
N LEU A 63 -10.08 1.90 -3.26
CA LEU A 63 -9.73 1.31 -1.97
C LEU A 63 -10.23 -0.14 -1.86
N LEU A 64 -11.44 -0.43 -2.34
CA LEU A 64 -11.97 -1.79 -2.42
C LEU A 64 -11.12 -2.66 -3.35
N ARG A 65 -10.70 -2.11 -4.51
CA ARG A 65 -9.83 -2.81 -5.46
C ARG A 65 -8.47 -3.17 -4.86
N ILE A 66 -7.83 -2.29 -4.09
CA ILE A 66 -6.58 -2.60 -3.38
C ILE A 66 -6.76 -3.85 -2.51
N ARG A 67 -7.84 -3.89 -1.72
CA ARG A 67 -8.11 -5.01 -0.81
C ARG A 67 -8.41 -6.30 -1.57
N ALA A 68 -9.19 -6.22 -2.65
CA ALA A 68 -9.47 -7.34 -3.54
C ALA A 68 -8.20 -7.91 -4.19
N THR A 69 -7.35 -7.04 -4.76
CA THR A 69 -6.05 -7.42 -5.34
C THR A 69 -5.21 -8.21 -4.35
N VAL A 70 -5.10 -7.76 -3.10
CA VAL A 70 -4.30 -8.44 -2.07
C VAL A 70 -4.93 -9.77 -1.66
N SER A 71 -6.26 -9.84 -1.56
CA SER A 71 -6.97 -11.09 -1.29
C SER A 71 -6.70 -12.13 -2.39
N HIS A 72 -6.74 -11.74 -3.67
CA HIS A 72 -6.39 -12.63 -4.77
C HIS A 72 -4.93 -13.08 -4.70
N LEU A 73 -3.99 -12.16 -4.50
CA LEU A 73 -2.55 -12.48 -4.45
C LEU A 73 -2.16 -13.35 -3.25
N THR A 74 -2.93 -13.32 -2.15
CA THR A 74 -2.68 -14.14 -0.96
C THR A 74 -3.49 -15.44 -0.91
N SER A 75 -4.38 -15.66 -1.89
CA SER A 75 -5.06 -16.95 -2.09
C SER A 75 -4.06 -18.07 -2.42
N GLU A 76 -4.49 -19.33 -2.32
CA GLU A 76 -3.65 -20.46 -2.73
C GLU A 76 -3.23 -20.36 -4.20
N GLU A 77 -4.18 -20.07 -5.09
CA GLU A 77 -3.93 -19.89 -6.52
C GLU A 77 -3.00 -18.70 -6.79
N GLY A 78 -3.22 -17.56 -6.13
CA GLY A 78 -2.40 -16.37 -6.30
C GLY A 78 -0.95 -16.56 -5.86
N VAL A 79 -0.72 -17.24 -4.74
CA VAL A 79 0.64 -17.56 -4.28
C VAL A 79 1.32 -18.53 -5.25
N GLN A 80 0.60 -19.52 -5.79
CA GLN A 80 1.15 -20.42 -6.81
C GLN A 80 1.51 -19.70 -8.11
N ALA A 81 0.64 -18.79 -8.57
CA ALA A 81 0.87 -18.00 -9.78
C ALA A 81 2.05 -17.02 -9.63
N LEU A 82 2.25 -16.45 -8.43
CA LEU A 82 3.44 -15.64 -8.13
C LEU A 82 4.71 -16.48 -8.15
N ALA A 83 4.67 -17.71 -7.64
CA ALA A 83 5.84 -18.60 -7.58
C ALA A 83 6.23 -19.16 -8.95
N HIS A 84 5.23 -19.44 -9.78
CA HIS A 84 5.41 -20.00 -11.11
C HIS A 84 4.66 -19.12 -12.11
N PRO A 85 5.22 -17.97 -12.50
CA PRO A 85 4.60 -17.14 -13.53
C PRO A 85 4.53 -17.95 -14.83
N VAL A 86 3.34 -18.46 -15.13
CA VAL A 86 3.10 -19.42 -16.22
C VAL A 86 3.33 -18.70 -17.55
N PRO A 87 4.15 -19.25 -18.47
CA PRO A 87 4.12 -18.83 -19.87
C PRO A 87 2.73 -19.11 -20.44
N ALA A 88 2.20 -18.25 -21.31
CA ALA A 88 0.83 -18.27 -21.82
C ALA A 88 0.34 -19.58 -22.50
N GLU A 89 1.15 -20.65 -22.55
CA GLU A 89 0.99 -21.84 -23.40
C GLU A 89 0.99 -23.18 -22.65
N ALA A 90 0.98 -23.23 -21.31
CA ALA A 90 0.95 -24.48 -20.55
C ALA A 90 -0.47 -24.88 -20.08
N ASP A 91 -0.85 -26.15 -20.26
CA ASP A 91 -2.15 -26.79 -19.96
C ASP A 91 -2.53 -26.87 -18.45
N HIS A 92 -2.19 -25.86 -17.65
CA HIS A 92 -2.52 -25.79 -16.23
C HIS A 92 -3.37 -24.57 -15.93
N ILE A 93 -4.32 -24.76 -14.98
CA ILE A 93 -5.28 -23.80 -14.42
C ILE A 93 -5.02 -22.36 -14.88
N HIS A 94 -5.81 -21.88 -15.85
CA HIS A 94 -5.78 -20.48 -16.23
C HIS A 94 -6.32 -19.64 -15.06
N PRO A 95 -5.59 -18.61 -14.61
CA PRO A 95 -6.07 -17.73 -13.55
C PRO A 95 -7.40 -17.08 -13.93
N SER A 96 -8.23 -16.78 -12.93
CA SER A 96 -9.42 -15.94 -13.17
C SER A 96 -9.01 -14.56 -13.75
N ASP A 97 -9.94 -13.87 -14.40
CA ASP A 97 -9.68 -12.53 -14.95
C ASP A 97 -9.25 -11.55 -13.84
N GLU A 98 -9.81 -11.68 -12.64
CA GLU A 98 -9.47 -10.87 -11.47
C GLU A 98 -8.05 -11.18 -10.96
N LEU A 99 -7.68 -12.46 -10.88
CA LEU A 99 -6.33 -12.84 -10.47
C LEU A 99 -5.29 -12.44 -11.52
N THR A 100 -5.61 -12.58 -12.81
CA THR A 100 -4.76 -12.08 -13.91
C THR A 100 -4.55 -10.57 -13.80
N SER A 101 -5.63 -9.81 -13.56
CA SER A 101 -5.53 -8.37 -13.32
C SER A 101 -4.67 -8.06 -12.09
N ALA A 102 -4.83 -8.80 -10.98
CA ALA A 102 -4.04 -8.59 -9.77
C ALA A 102 -2.53 -8.82 -10.00
N LEU A 103 -2.18 -9.91 -10.70
CA LEU A 103 -0.79 -10.26 -11.03
C LEU A 103 -0.13 -9.20 -11.93
N ALA A 104 -0.88 -8.62 -12.87
CA ALA A 104 -0.38 -7.57 -13.77
C ALA A 104 0.09 -6.29 -13.05
N HIS A 105 -0.38 -6.07 -11.81
CA HIS A 105 0.00 -4.92 -10.98
C HIS A 105 1.09 -5.24 -9.95
N VAL A 106 1.61 -6.47 -9.93
CA VAL A 106 2.73 -6.82 -9.05
C VAL A 106 4.01 -6.22 -9.61
N HIS A 107 4.74 -5.50 -8.75
CA HIS A 107 5.95 -4.81 -9.16
C HIS A 107 6.99 -5.82 -9.69
N PRO A 108 7.63 -5.57 -10.85
CA PRO A 108 8.51 -6.54 -11.50
C PRO A 108 9.70 -6.99 -10.64
N GLN A 109 10.18 -6.13 -9.74
CA GLN A 109 11.27 -6.51 -8.81
C GLN A 109 10.83 -7.43 -7.67
N THR A 110 9.53 -7.72 -7.54
CA THR A 110 9.00 -8.60 -6.49
C THR A 110 8.22 -9.80 -7.02
N ILE A 111 7.96 -9.85 -8.33
CA ILE A 111 7.19 -10.96 -8.94
C ILE A 111 7.84 -12.32 -8.71
N HIS A 112 9.16 -12.40 -8.75
CA HIS A 112 9.94 -13.62 -8.56
C HIS A 112 10.01 -14.10 -7.10
N LEU A 113 9.48 -13.32 -6.15
CA LEU A 113 9.50 -13.67 -4.72
C LEU A 113 8.33 -14.59 -4.34
N GLY A 114 7.50 -15.02 -5.30
CA GLY A 114 6.35 -15.88 -5.03
C GLY A 114 6.70 -17.23 -4.42
N GLU A 115 7.85 -17.83 -4.78
CA GLU A 115 8.32 -19.07 -4.16
C GLU A 115 8.55 -18.90 -2.65
N GLU A 116 8.95 -17.71 -2.22
CA GLU A 116 9.15 -17.41 -0.81
C GLU A 116 7.82 -17.22 -0.10
N MET A 117 6.82 -16.60 -0.74
CA MET A 117 5.46 -16.53 -0.20
C MET A 117 4.85 -17.91 0.08
N ILE A 118 5.19 -18.96 -0.69
CA ILE A 118 4.76 -20.35 -0.41
C ILE A 118 5.32 -20.86 0.91
N LYS A 119 6.59 -20.55 1.19
CA LYS A 119 7.34 -21.08 2.34
C LYS A 119 7.01 -20.37 3.65
N ARG A 120 6.37 -19.21 3.60
CA ARG A 120 6.04 -18.39 4.77
C ARG A 120 4.86 -18.98 5.55
N GLU A 121 4.96 -18.91 6.87
CA GLU A 121 3.84 -19.23 7.77
C GLU A 121 2.66 -18.28 7.53
N ARG A 122 2.96 -16.99 7.33
CA ARG A 122 1.97 -15.94 7.05
C ARG A 122 2.21 -15.27 5.70
N LYS A 123 1.23 -15.41 4.81
CA LYS A 123 1.18 -14.77 3.50
C LYS A 123 0.88 -13.28 3.65
N ALA A 124 1.57 -12.44 2.87
CA ALA A 124 1.34 -11.00 2.91
C ALA A 124 1.71 -10.32 1.59
N VAL A 125 1.12 -9.14 1.37
CA VAL A 125 1.47 -8.24 0.26
C VAL A 125 1.66 -6.83 0.81
N VAL A 126 2.68 -6.15 0.30
CA VAL A 126 2.95 -4.74 0.65
C VAL A 126 2.36 -3.84 -0.44
N VAL A 127 1.61 -2.81 -0.03
CA VAL A 127 0.99 -1.86 -0.96
C VAL A 127 1.43 -0.43 -0.61
N GLY A 128 1.88 0.33 -1.60
CA GLY A 128 2.00 1.79 -1.47
C GLY A 128 0.63 2.44 -1.66
N CYS A 129 0.05 3.07 -0.65
CA CYS A 129 -1.25 3.74 -0.79
C CYS A 129 -1.33 4.96 0.12
N SER A 130 -1.91 6.07 -0.35
CA SER A 130 -1.95 7.31 0.43
C SER A 130 -2.73 7.18 1.75
N ALA A 131 -3.89 6.50 1.74
CA ALA A 131 -4.74 6.19 2.91
C ALA A 131 -4.94 7.36 3.90
N LEU A 132 -5.20 8.56 3.36
CA LEU A 132 -5.09 9.83 4.10
C LEU A 132 -6.18 10.04 5.17
N LYS A 133 -7.40 9.53 4.97
CA LYS A 133 -8.50 9.63 5.95
C LYS A 133 -8.62 8.36 6.80
N ARG A 134 -9.10 8.49 8.03
CA ARG A 134 -9.42 7.35 8.92
C ARG A 134 -10.40 6.39 8.27
N GLY A 135 -11.47 6.92 7.66
CA GLY A 135 -12.44 6.09 6.94
C GLY A 135 -11.83 5.29 5.79
N TYR A 136 -10.78 5.79 5.13
CA TYR A 136 -10.07 5.00 4.09
C TYR A 136 -9.29 3.84 4.71
N ARG A 137 -8.64 4.08 5.86
CA ARG A 137 -7.89 3.05 6.60
C ARG A 137 -8.83 1.99 7.16
N GLU A 138 -9.99 2.39 7.67
CA GLU A 138 -11.03 1.48 8.15
C GLU A 138 -11.59 0.62 7.00
N LEU A 139 -11.87 1.21 5.83
CA LEU A 139 -12.30 0.47 4.64
C LEU A 139 -11.24 -0.54 4.17
N LEU A 140 -9.97 -0.10 4.06
CA LEU A 140 -8.85 -0.99 3.73
C LEU A 140 -8.67 -2.11 4.75
N SER A 141 -9.04 -1.86 6.02
CA SER A 141 -9.01 -2.84 7.11
C SER A 141 -10.19 -3.80 7.12
N GLY A 142 -11.10 -3.74 6.13
CA GLY A 142 -12.26 -4.62 6.08
C GLY A 142 -13.38 -4.20 7.03
N ARG A 143 -13.45 -2.93 7.45
CA ARG A 143 -14.53 -2.40 8.28
C ARG A 143 -15.57 -1.66 7.44
N LYS A 144 -16.82 -1.70 7.91
CA LYS A 144 -17.91 -0.90 7.37
C LYS A 144 -17.66 0.57 7.72
N VAL A 145 -17.81 1.46 6.76
CA VAL A 145 -17.54 2.90 6.94
C VAL A 145 -18.62 3.75 6.30
N GLN A 146 -18.90 4.90 6.89
CA GLN A 146 -19.65 5.97 6.22
C GLN A 146 -18.65 6.85 5.48
N LEU A 147 -18.66 6.84 4.15
CA LEU A 147 -17.83 7.69 3.29
C LEU A 147 -18.70 8.28 2.19
N GLY A 148 -18.47 9.55 1.87
CA GLY A 148 -19.33 10.29 0.95
C GLY A 148 -20.64 10.75 1.59
N GLU A 149 -21.57 11.24 0.76
CA GLU A 149 -22.73 11.98 1.25
C GLU A 149 -23.70 11.15 2.11
N ASP A 150 -24.04 9.89 1.77
CA ASP A 150 -25.10 9.15 2.50
C ASP A 150 -25.04 7.60 2.44
N SER A 151 -23.90 6.98 2.09
CA SER A 151 -23.81 5.51 1.96
C SER A 151 -22.87 4.85 2.98
N ILE A 152 -23.37 3.79 3.65
CA ILE A 152 -22.52 2.83 4.36
C ILE A 152 -21.87 1.93 3.31
N ILE A 153 -20.54 1.93 3.28
CA ILE A 153 -19.74 1.06 2.42
C ILE A 153 -19.33 -0.16 3.22
N GLU A 154 -19.68 -1.34 2.71
CA GLU A 154 -19.28 -2.63 3.28
C GLU A 154 -18.24 -3.29 2.36
N PRO A 155 -17.02 -3.57 2.84
CA PRO A 155 -16.04 -4.27 2.03
C PRO A 155 -16.44 -5.75 1.87
N GLU A 156 -16.36 -6.27 0.65
CA GLU A 156 -16.65 -7.68 0.34
C GLU A 156 -15.73 -8.66 1.10
N ILE A 157 -14.50 -8.22 1.39
CA ILE A 157 -13.50 -8.99 2.12
C ILE A 157 -13.43 -8.44 3.54
N GLU A 158 -13.94 -9.19 4.51
CA GLU A 158 -13.95 -8.79 5.91
C GLU A 158 -12.55 -8.90 6.57
N ALA A 159 -12.38 -8.25 7.73
CA ALA A 159 -11.12 -8.19 8.47
C ALA A 159 -10.58 -9.57 8.89
N ASP A 160 -11.44 -10.58 9.10
CA ASP A 160 -11.04 -11.95 9.47
C ASP A 160 -10.40 -12.72 8.30
N LYS A 161 -10.64 -12.30 7.06
CA LYS A 161 -10.08 -12.89 5.83
C LYS A 161 -8.77 -12.26 5.41
N LEU A 162 -8.57 -11.00 5.74
CA LEU A 162 -7.36 -10.25 5.39
C LEU A 162 -7.10 -9.17 6.44
N GLU A 163 -6.13 -9.40 7.31
CA GLU A 163 -5.77 -8.42 8.33
C GLU A 163 -4.94 -7.29 7.71
N THR A 164 -5.10 -6.06 8.18
CA THR A 164 -4.45 -4.89 7.58
C THR A 164 -3.61 -4.14 8.59
N TYR A 165 -2.43 -3.72 8.15
CA TYR A 165 -1.43 -2.98 8.91
C TYR A 165 -0.98 -1.74 8.14
N PHE A 166 -0.62 -0.67 8.84
CA PHE A 166 -0.22 0.60 8.24
C PHE A 166 1.15 1.05 8.76
N ILE A 167 2.08 1.27 7.83
CA ILE A 167 3.32 2.00 8.08
C ILE A 167 3.09 3.44 7.65
N TYR A 168 2.86 4.33 8.61
CA TYR A 168 2.65 5.74 8.35
C TYR A 168 3.96 6.50 8.28
N LEU A 169 4.36 6.88 7.06
CA LEU A 169 5.54 7.68 6.77
C LEU A 169 5.22 9.16 6.98
N HIS A 170 5.55 9.66 8.16
CA HIS A 170 5.25 11.03 8.57
C HIS A 170 6.42 11.97 8.30
N GLY A 171 6.18 13.02 7.52
CA GLY A 171 7.12 14.12 7.33
C GLY A 171 6.41 15.47 7.44
N THR A 172 7.13 16.48 7.89
CA THR A 172 6.62 17.85 7.92
C THR A 172 6.50 18.41 6.51
N ARG A 173 5.65 19.43 6.34
CA ARG A 173 5.49 20.12 5.06
C ARG A 173 6.83 20.59 4.45
N PRO A 174 7.74 21.25 5.20
CA PRO A 174 9.02 21.70 4.64
C PRO A 174 9.87 20.54 4.12
N LEU A 175 9.96 19.44 4.87
CA LEU A 175 10.71 18.25 4.48
C LEU A 175 10.14 17.60 3.20
N LEU A 176 8.82 17.40 3.17
CA LEU A 176 8.15 16.79 2.02
C LEU A 176 8.25 17.67 0.78
N LEU A 177 8.11 18.98 0.93
CA LEU A 177 8.28 19.94 -0.17
C LEU A 177 9.71 19.90 -0.70
N HIS A 178 10.72 19.90 0.18
CA HIS A 178 12.12 19.79 -0.20
C HIS A 178 12.41 18.50 -1.00
N ARG A 179 11.86 17.35 -0.55
CA ARG A 179 11.97 16.08 -1.28
C ARG A 179 11.31 16.13 -2.66
N LEU A 180 10.14 16.78 -2.77
CA LEU A 180 9.43 16.90 -4.04
C LEU A 180 10.15 17.81 -5.04
N THR A 181 10.74 18.91 -4.59
CA THR A 181 11.42 19.89 -5.45
C THR A 181 12.83 19.47 -5.83
N SER A 182 13.50 18.63 -5.02
CA SER A 182 14.86 18.15 -5.30
C SER A 182 14.91 17.03 -6.35
N ARG A 183 13.77 16.53 -6.82
CA ARG A 183 13.70 15.48 -7.85
C ARG A 183 13.68 16.11 -9.25
N PRO A 184 14.70 15.83 -10.11
CA PRO A 184 14.71 16.36 -11.47
C PRO A 184 13.48 15.89 -12.27
N GLY A 185 12.89 16.79 -13.05
CA GLY A 185 11.78 16.48 -13.97
C GLY A 185 10.37 16.60 -13.38
N HIS A 186 10.19 16.94 -12.11
CA HIS A 186 8.87 17.17 -11.51
C HIS A 186 8.55 18.66 -11.37
N PHE A 187 7.96 19.26 -12.41
CA PHE A 187 7.48 20.64 -12.38
C PHE A 187 6.20 20.75 -11.51
N PHE A 188 6.24 21.67 -10.53
CA PHE A 188 5.12 22.18 -9.72
C PHE A 188 4.21 21.15 -8.99
N LYS A 189 4.57 20.78 -7.74
CA LYS A 189 3.82 19.85 -6.87
C LYS A 189 3.37 20.42 -5.52
N ALA A 190 3.66 21.69 -5.23
CA ALA A 190 3.32 22.29 -3.94
C ALA A 190 1.79 22.34 -3.67
N PRO A 191 0.93 22.77 -4.60
CA PRO A 191 -0.51 22.78 -4.36
C PRO A 191 -1.10 21.39 -4.13
N MET A 192 -0.56 20.37 -4.80
CA MET A 192 -0.96 18.97 -4.60
C MET A 192 -0.56 18.46 -3.22
N LEU A 193 0.66 18.77 -2.76
CA LEU A 193 1.10 18.45 -1.39
C LEU A 193 0.20 19.13 -0.36
N ASP A 194 -0.13 20.41 -0.57
CA ASP A 194 -0.97 21.19 0.34
C ASP A 194 -2.39 20.60 0.44
N SER A 195 -2.98 20.21 -0.70
CA SER A 195 -4.27 19.50 -0.73
C SER A 195 -4.23 18.16 0.00
N GLN A 196 -3.15 17.38 -0.17
CA GLN A 196 -3.00 16.10 0.51
C GLN A 196 -2.78 16.25 2.01
N LEU A 197 -2.04 17.27 2.45
CA LEU A 197 -1.86 17.59 3.87
C LEU A 197 -3.17 18.08 4.48
N ALA A 198 -3.97 18.86 3.75
CA ALA A 198 -5.30 19.26 4.21
C ALA A 198 -6.28 18.08 4.30
N THR A 199 -6.12 17.06 3.46
CA THR A 199 -6.91 15.83 3.49
C THR A 199 -6.44 14.84 4.56
N LEU A 200 -5.20 14.96 5.02
CA LEU A 200 -4.57 14.01 5.92
C LEU A 200 -5.16 14.10 7.34
N GLU A 201 -5.89 13.07 7.72
CA GLU A 201 -6.26 12.78 9.10
C GLU A 201 -5.13 11.94 9.70
N ILE A 202 -4.23 12.60 10.44
CA ILE A 202 -3.08 11.96 11.10
C ILE A 202 -3.60 10.80 11.98
N PRO A 203 -3.07 9.57 11.79
CA PRO A 203 -3.50 8.45 12.60
C PRO A 203 -3.33 8.69 14.10
N THR A 204 -4.38 8.41 14.86
CA THR A 204 -4.42 8.56 16.32
C THR A 204 -4.04 7.26 17.03
N GLU A 205 -3.74 7.32 18.33
CA GLU A 205 -3.26 6.16 19.10
C GLU A 205 -4.30 5.03 19.26
N ASP A 206 -5.60 5.33 19.09
CA ASP A 206 -6.68 4.33 19.10
C ASP A 206 -6.78 3.53 17.79
N GLU A 207 -6.12 3.97 16.72
CA GLU A 207 -6.05 3.21 15.48
C GLU A 207 -5.06 2.06 15.62
N ILE A 208 -5.60 0.86 15.82
CA ILE A 208 -4.82 -0.38 15.91
C ILE A 208 -4.10 -0.68 14.60
N ASN A 209 -3.01 -1.45 14.68
CA ASN A 209 -2.21 -1.88 13.53
C ASN A 209 -1.57 -0.73 12.72
N VAL A 210 -1.45 0.47 13.30
CA VAL A 210 -0.71 1.59 12.70
C VAL A 210 0.62 1.81 13.43
N LYS A 211 1.71 1.93 12.67
CA LYS A 211 3.03 2.33 13.18
C LYS A 211 3.53 3.54 12.41
N ARG A 212 3.82 4.61 13.15
CA ARG A 212 4.37 5.85 12.60
C ARG A 212 5.90 5.76 12.51
N ILE A 213 6.43 6.10 11.34
CA ILE A 213 7.86 6.30 11.11
C ILE A 213 8.07 7.75 10.70
N ASN A 214 8.89 8.45 11.48
CA ASN A 214 9.23 9.84 11.25
C ASN A 214 10.33 9.95 10.20
N LEU A 215 10.10 10.76 9.17
CA LEU A 215 11.03 11.00 8.07
C LEU A 215 12.14 12.00 8.41
N GLY A 216 11.98 12.75 9.50
CA GLY A 216 13.01 13.68 9.99
C GLY A 216 13.12 13.68 11.51
N GLN A 217 14.24 14.22 12.00
CA GLN A 217 14.63 14.33 13.40
C GLN A 217 14.84 15.80 13.81
N GLY A 218 14.98 16.02 15.12
CA GLY A 218 15.16 17.35 15.71
C GLY A 218 13.85 18.14 15.88
N PRO A 219 13.92 19.38 16.43
CA PRO A 219 12.77 20.13 16.91
C PRO A 219 11.69 20.50 15.87
N GLU A 220 11.93 20.28 14.58
CA GLU A 220 10.93 20.50 13.52
C GLU A 220 10.98 19.43 12.42
N GLN A 221 11.66 18.29 12.69
CA GLN A 221 11.97 17.26 11.70
C GLN A 221 12.70 17.80 10.45
N ALA A 222 13.53 18.84 10.63
CA ALA A 222 14.28 19.47 9.55
C ALA A 222 15.46 18.61 9.07
N GLU A 223 15.99 17.74 9.94
CA GLU A 223 17.07 16.81 9.59
C GLU A 223 16.46 15.52 9.04
N GLU A 224 16.60 15.29 7.75
CA GLU A 224 16.08 14.09 7.10
C GLU A 224 16.76 12.82 7.61
N VAL A 225 15.95 11.84 8.03
CA VAL A 225 16.45 10.48 8.26
C VAL A 225 16.77 9.87 6.90
N GLY A 226 17.97 9.33 6.75
CA GLY A 226 18.36 8.65 5.51
C GLY A 226 17.40 7.53 5.12
N ILE A 227 17.21 7.33 3.81
CA ILE A 227 16.27 6.32 3.28
C ILE A 227 16.56 4.91 3.81
N GLU A 228 17.82 4.57 4.04
CA GLU A 228 18.24 3.29 4.64
C GLU A 228 17.68 3.11 6.05
N GLY A 229 17.79 4.14 6.91
CA GLY A 229 17.26 4.10 8.27
C GLY A 229 15.73 3.99 8.32
N ILE A 230 15.03 4.73 7.45
CA ILE A 230 13.58 4.62 7.30
C ILE A 230 13.17 3.22 6.81
N SER A 231 13.91 2.67 5.84
CA SER A 231 13.62 1.35 5.27
C SER A 231 13.83 0.26 6.33
N GLN A 232 14.92 0.33 7.10
CA GLN A 232 15.21 -0.60 8.17
C GLN A 232 14.11 -0.59 9.24
N ALA A 233 13.69 0.59 9.70
CA ALA A 233 12.58 0.71 10.66
C ALA A 233 11.26 0.14 10.10
N ALA A 234 10.98 0.35 8.82
CA ALA A 234 9.79 -0.21 8.17
C ALA A 234 9.86 -1.74 8.05
N ILE A 235 11.05 -2.29 7.76
CA ILE A 235 11.29 -3.73 7.69
C ILE A 235 11.11 -4.37 9.07
N GLU A 236 11.65 -3.76 10.12
CA GLU A 236 11.51 -4.25 11.51
C GLU A 236 10.04 -4.32 11.92
N VAL A 237 9.30 -3.21 11.71
CA VAL A 237 7.86 -3.16 11.98
C VAL A 237 7.09 -4.23 11.19
N ALA A 238 7.36 -4.37 9.89
CA ALA A 238 6.68 -5.37 9.08
C ALA A 238 7.03 -6.81 9.52
N THR A 239 8.27 -7.05 9.95
CA THR A 239 8.73 -8.34 10.49
C THR A 239 7.94 -8.72 11.74
N GLU A 240 7.61 -7.78 12.62
CA GLU A 240 6.78 -8.04 13.81
C GLU A 240 5.37 -8.55 13.44
N TRP A 241 4.83 -8.14 12.29
CA TRP A 241 3.47 -8.49 11.87
C TRP A 241 3.38 -9.79 11.09
N VAL A 242 4.37 -10.07 10.23
CA VAL A 242 4.30 -11.20 9.29
C VAL A 242 5.43 -12.20 9.42
N GLY A 243 6.38 -11.97 10.34
CA GLY A 243 7.56 -12.79 10.53
C GLY A 243 8.71 -12.46 9.56
N PRO A 244 9.91 -12.99 9.79
CA PRO A 244 11.06 -12.77 8.92
C PRO A 244 10.88 -13.41 7.55
N ARG A 245 11.79 -13.12 6.61
CA ARG A 245 11.88 -13.85 5.32
C ARG A 245 12.03 -15.36 5.57
N ALA A 246 11.35 -16.18 4.79
CA ALA A 246 11.53 -17.62 4.84
C ALA A 246 12.97 -17.98 4.42
N GLN A 247 13.60 -18.93 5.12
CA GLN A 247 14.93 -19.44 4.79
C GLN A 247 14.88 -20.44 3.64
#